data_AF-A0A1J3J572-F1
#
_entry.id   AF-A0A1J3J572-F1
#
_cell.length_a   1.000
_cell.length_b   1.000
_cell.length_c   1.000
_cell.angle_alpha   90.00
_cell.angle_beta   90.00
_cell.angle_gamma   90.00
#
_symmetry.space_group_name_H-M   'P 1'
#
loop_
_entity.id
_entity.type
_entity.pdbx_description
1 polymer ?
#
loop_
_entity_poly.entity_id
_entity_poly.type
_entity_poly.pdbx_seq_one_letter_code
_entity_poly.pdbx_strand_id
1 'polypeptide(L)'
;GLPPHADEHLPELVKLVKKVTEQVGILAKEEDENLTEPSAYDVVPPYDQAKALGKSNIDVGRIAAGLPCGSEGFLLMLARWRKLERDLYNERRDRFDITQIPDVYDSCKYDLLHNSHLDLKGLDELFKVAQLLADGVIPN
;
A
#
# COMPACT_ATOMS: atom_id res chain seq x y z
N GLY A 1 20.59 -15.31 -4.24
CA GLY A 1 20.49 -15.48 -5.71
C GLY A 1 19.04 -15.77 -6.02
N LEU A 2 18.52 -15.36 -7.18
CA LEU A 2 17.09 -15.51 -7.49
C LEU A 2 16.62 -16.97 -7.28
N PRO A 3 15.47 -17.18 -6.62
CA PRO A 3 14.94 -18.52 -6.36
C PRO A 3 14.52 -19.21 -7.68
N PRO A 4 14.32 -20.55 -7.67
CA PRO A 4 13.77 -21.28 -8.81
C PRO A 4 12.44 -20.67 -9.28
N HIS A 5 12.16 -20.68 -10.59
CA HIS A 5 10.93 -20.12 -11.21
C HIS A 5 10.72 -18.60 -11.01
N ALA A 6 11.77 -17.84 -10.68
CA ALA A 6 11.66 -16.39 -10.56
C ALA A 6 11.19 -15.69 -11.86
N ASP A 7 11.46 -16.28 -13.02
CA ASP A 7 10.98 -15.84 -14.33
C ASP A 7 9.45 -15.91 -14.48
N GLU A 8 8.79 -16.83 -13.77
CA GLU A 8 7.31 -16.91 -13.71
C GLU A 8 6.74 -15.97 -12.63
N HIS A 9 7.44 -15.82 -11.51
CA HIS A 9 6.98 -15.04 -10.36
C HIS A 9 7.15 -13.52 -10.53
N LEU A 10 8.19 -13.05 -11.23
CA LEU A 10 8.44 -11.62 -11.44
C LEU A 10 7.33 -10.93 -12.25
N PRO A 11 6.86 -11.48 -13.39
CA PRO A 11 5.71 -10.93 -14.10
C PRO A 11 4.43 -10.92 -13.25
N GLU A 12 4.17 -11.99 -12.49
CA GLU A 12 2.99 -12.07 -11.62
C GLU A 12 3.07 -11.04 -10.48
N LEU A 13 4.26 -10.84 -9.89
CA LEU A 13 4.50 -9.79 -8.90
C LEU A 13 4.13 -8.41 -9.45
N VAL A 14 4.60 -8.05 -10.65
CA VAL A 14 4.31 -6.76 -11.28
C VAL A 14 2.81 -6.60 -11.55
N LYS A 15 2.16 -7.65 -12.08
CA LYS A 15 0.72 -7.66 -12.33
C LYS A 15 -0.08 -7.41 -11.06
N LEU A 16 0.30 -8.05 -9.96
CA LEU A 16 -0.36 -7.90 -8.67
C LEU A 16 -0.09 -6.52 -8.03
N VAL A 17 1.13 -5.98 -8.13
CA VAL A 17 1.44 -4.61 -7.69
C VAL A 17 0.56 -3.60 -8.44
N LYS A 18 0.47 -3.70 -9.76
CA LYS A 18 -0.41 -2.85 -10.59
C LYS A 18 -1.87 -2.93 -10.15
N LYS A 19 -2.37 -4.15 -9.93
CA LYS A 19 -3.74 -4.39 -9.47
C LYS A 19 -4.01 -3.72 -8.11
N VAL A 20 -3.06 -3.75 -7.18
CA VAL A 20 -3.20 -3.05 -5.89
C VAL A 20 -3.13 -1.54 -6.08
N THR A 21 -2.19 -1.03 -6.88
CA THR A 21 -2.07 0.40 -7.19
C THR A 21 -3.36 0.97 -7.79
N GLU A 22 -4.00 0.25 -8.72
CA GLU A 22 -5.27 0.64 -9.34
C GLU A 22 -6.40 0.75 -8.30
N GLN A 23 -6.52 -0.22 -7.40
CA GLN A 23 -7.54 -0.21 -6.33
C GLN A 23 -7.34 0.96 -5.37
N VAL A 24 -6.10 1.19 -4.92
CA VAL A 24 -5.78 2.36 -4.07
C VAL A 24 -6.05 3.67 -4.83
N GLY A 25 -5.85 3.67 -6.15
CA GLY A 25 -6.17 4.82 -7.01
C GLY A 25 -7.66 5.13 -7.11
N ILE A 26 -8.51 4.11 -7.00
CA ILE A 26 -9.98 4.29 -6.93
C ILE A 26 -10.35 4.87 -5.56
N LEU A 27 -9.86 4.27 -4.47
CA LEU A 27 -10.11 4.76 -3.10
C LEU A 27 -9.65 6.21 -2.90
N ALA A 28 -8.52 6.60 -3.49
CA ALA A 28 -8.02 7.96 -3.42
C ALA A 28 -8.89 8.98 -4.17
N LYS A 29 -9.56 8.57 -5.25
CA LYS A 29 -10.52 9.42 -5.95
C LYS A 29 -11.84 9.54 -5.19
N GLU A 30 -12.33 8.43 -4.64
CA GLU A 30 -13.54 8.42 -3.81
C GLU A 30 -13.38 9.30 -2.56
N GLU A 31 -12.20 9.29 -1.93
CA GLU A 31 -11.88 10.20 -0.81
C GLU A 31 -11.95 11.67 -1.24
N ASP A 32 -11.37 12.03 -2.39
CA ASP A 32 -11.38 13.40 -2.93
C ASP A 32 -12.81 13.86 -3.30
N GLU A 33 -13.59 12.99 -3.94
CA GLU A 33 -14.99 13.26 -4.29
C GLU A 33 -15.86 13.47 -3.04
N ASN A 34 -15.71 12.63 -2.02
CA ASN A 34 -16.43 12.77 -0.75
C ASN A 34 -16.04 14.04 0.03
N LEU A 35 -14.81 14.54 -0.14
CA LEU A 35 -14.36 15.82 0.44
C LEU A 35 -14.93 17.02 -0.32
N THR A 36 -15.29 16.88 -1.60
CA THR A 36 -15.92 17.94 -2.39
C THR A 36 -17.42 18.09 -2.18
N GLU A 37 -18.08 17.15 -1.49
CA GLU A 37 -19.44 17.36 -0.98
C GLU A 37 -19.38 18.20 0.31
N PRO A 38 -20.15 19.30 0.43
CA PRO A 38 -20.13 20.15 1.62
C PRO A 38 -20.74 19.39 2.80
N SER A 39 -19.87 18.80 3.61
CA SER A 39 -20.25 18.15 4.84
C SER A 39 -20.55 19.23 5.89
N ALA A 40 -21.63 19.09 6.64
CA ALA A 40 -22.05 20.05 7.69
C ALA A 40 -21.04 20.20 8.86
N TYR A 41 -19.84 19.63 8.73
CA TYR A 41 -18.77 19.57 9.73
C TYR A 41 -17.52 20.37 9.33
N ASP A 42 -17.60 21.27 8.33
CA ASP A 42 -16.54 22.25 8.00
C ASP A 42 -16.22 23.25 9.13
N VAL A 43 -16.75 23.03 10.34
CA VAL A 43 -16.32 23.69 11.56
C VAL A 43 -14.98 23.09 11.98
N VAL A 44 -13.88 23.68 11.49
CA VAL A 44 -12.53 23.46 12.01
C VAL A 44 -12.55 23.69 13.53
N PRO A 45 -12.36 22.66 14.38
CA PRO A 45 -12.20 22.89 15.80
C PRO A 45 -10.91 23.67 16.04
N PRO A 46 -10.89 24.63 16.98
CA PRO A 46 -9.69 25.42 17.25
C PRO A 46 -8.49 24.52 17.53
N TYR A 47 -7.46 24.68 16.70
CA TYR A 47 -6.17 24.02 16.83
C TYR A 47 -5.48 24.54 18.10
N ASP A 48 -5.57 23.81 19.22
CA ASP A 48 -4.48 23.69 20.22
C ASP A 48 -4.78 22.77 21.42
N GLN A 49 -5.13 21.51 21.21
CA GLN A 49 -5.13 20.51 22.30
C GLN A 49 -4.54 19.18 21.85
N ALA A 50 -3.24 19.15 21.58
CA ALA A 50 -2.50 17.90 21.42
C ALA A 50 -2.32 17.22 22.79
N LYS A 51 -3.35 16.49 23.24
CA LYS A 51 -3.16 15.42 24.22
C LYS A 51 -2.67 14.20 23.43
N ALA A 52 -1.47 13.70 23.75
CA ALA A 52 -0.95 12.47 23.19
C ALA A 52 -1.80 11.27 23.66
N LEU A 53 -3.00 11.13 23.11
CA LEU A 53 -3.71 9.86 23.09
C LEU A 53 -2.83 8.93 22.26
N GLY A 54 -2.33 7.86 22.89
CA GLY A 54 -1.35 6.96 22.31
C GLY A 54 -1.71 6.57 20.86
N LYS A 55 -0.69 6.52 19.99
CA LYS A 55 -0.82 6.29 18.54
C LYS A 55 -1.82 5.18 18.19
N SER A 56 -1.90 4.13 19.00
CA SER A 56 -2.86 3.02 18.87
C SER A 56 -4.33 3.45 18.83
N ASN A 57 -4.74 4.44 19.62
CA ASN A 57 -6.14 4.88 19.66
C ASN A 57 -6.53 5.69 18.42
N ILE A 58 -5.55 6.40 17.84
CA ILE A 58 -5.76 7.19 16.61
C ILE A 58 -5.95 6.24 15.42
N ASP A 59 -5.13 5.19 15.33
CA ASP A 59 -5.22 4.20 14.28
C ASP A 59 -6.57 3.46 14.30
N VAL A 60 -7.07 3.09 15.48
CA VAL A 60 -8.40 2.46 15.61
C VAL A 60 -9.51 3.34 15.05
N GLY A 61 -9.49 4.65 15.35
CA GLY A 61 -10.48 5.59 14.83
C GLY A 61 -10.42 5.74 13.31
N ARG A 62 -9.22 5.76 12.74
CA ARG A 62 -9.01 5.83 11.28
C ARG A 62 -9.50 4.57 10.58
N ILE A 63 -9.13 3.39 11.10
CA ILE A 63 -9.56 2.09 10.58
C ILE A 63 -11.09 2.00 10.60
N ALA A 64 -11.72 2.40 11.71
CA ALA A 64 -13.18 2.41 11.82
C ALA A 64 -13.86 3.37 10.82
N ALA A 65 -13.18 4.43 10.41
CA ALA A 65 -13.64 5.37 9.38
C ALA A 65 -13.31 4.90 7.94
N GLY A 66 -12.73 3.70 7.77
CA GLY A 66 -12.34 3.18 6.45
C GLY A 66 -11.05 3.80 5.88
N LEU A 67 -10.30 4.56 6.68
CA LEU A 67 -9.06 5.22 6.25
C LEU A 67 -7.83 4.33 6.46
N PRO A 68 -6.73 4.55 5.74
CA PRO A 68 -5.47 3.84 6.00
C PRO A 68 -4.96 4.11 7.42
N CYS A 69 -4.42 3.06 8.04
CA CYS A 69 -3.76 3.08 9.34
C CYS A 69 -2.52 4.01 9.31
N GLY A 70 -2.14 4.55 10.47
CA GLY A 70 -1.01 5.47 10.58
C GLY A 70 -1.37 6.89 10.15
N SER A 71 -0.36 7.64 9.72
CA SER A 71 -0.53 9.03 9.27
C SER A 71 -0.76 9.15 7.75
N GLU A 72 -0.96 8.04 7.04
CA GLU A 72 -1.13 8.00 5.59
C GLU A 72 -2.62 8.17 5.22
N GLY A 73 -2.95 9.07 4.28
CA GLY A 73 -4.26 9.10 3.57
C GLY A 73 -4.16 8.39 2.22
N PHE A 74 -5.28 8.19 1.49
CA PHE A 74 -5.25 7.37 0.27
C PHE A 74 -4.35 7.94 -0.83
N LEU A 75 -4.22 9.27 -0.94
CA LEU A 75 -3.30 9.90 -1.88
C LEU A 75 -1.82 9.53 -1.62
N LEU A 76 -1.42 9.47 -0.35
CA LEU A 76 -0.06 9.08 0.03
C LEU A 76 0.14 7.58 -0.18
N MET A 77 -0.86 6.77 0.17
CA MET A 77 -0.86 5.33 -0.08
C MET A 77 -0.71 5.02 -1.58
N LEU A 78 -1.42 5.77 -2.43
CA LEU A 78 -1.30 5.67 -3.87
C LEU A 78 0.09 6.06 -4.35
N ALA A 79 0.68 7.13 -3.79
CA ALA A 79 2.03 7.55 -4.15
C ALA A 79 3.07 6.47 -3.82
N ARG A 80 2.92 5.80 -2.66
CA ARG A 80 3.75 4.65 -2.25
C ARG A 80 3.61 3.49 -3.24
N TRP A 81 2.40 3.03 -3.54
CA TRP A 81 2.18 1.92 -4.46
C TRP A 81 2.63 2.22 -5.90
N ARG A 82 2.40 3.45 -6.40
CA ARG A 82 2.92 3.89 -7.72
C ARG A 82 4.45 3.93 -7.77
N LYS A 83 5.10 4.28 -6.67
CA LYS A 83 6.56 4.25 -6.60
C LYS A 83 7.06 2.81 -6.73
N LEU A 84 6.48 1.87 -5.96
CA LEU A 84 6.82 0.46 -6.05
C LEU A 84 6.61 -0.10 -7.46
N GLU A 85 5.49 0.21 -8.10
CA GLU A 85 5.20 -0.22 -9.47
C GLU A 85 6.28 0.23 -10.47
N ARG A 86 6.64 1.52 -10.45
CA ARG A 86 7.65 2.07 -11.38
C ARG A 86 9.06 1.56 -11.10
N ASP A 87 9.41 1.44 -9.83
CA ASP A 87 10.75 1.06 -9.43
C ASP A 87 10.96 -0.44 -9.68
N LEU A 88 9.93 -1.27 -9.51
CA LEU A 88 9.99 -2.73 -9.69
C LEU A 88 10.20 -3.15 -11.17
N TYR A 89 9.57 -2.46 -12.12
CA TYR A 89 9.61 -2.87 -13.52
C TYR A 89 9.68 -1.72 -14.52
N ASN A 90 10.70 -1.76 -15.37
CA ASN A 90 10.89 -0.79 -16.44
C ASN A 90 10.31 -1.31 -17.77
N GLU A 91 9.09 -0.89 -18.10
CA GLU A 91 8.41 -1.31 -19.32
C GLU A 91 9.17 -0.98 -20.61
N ARG A 92 9.88 0.16 -20.64
CA ARG A 92 10.63 0.59 -21.84
C ARG A 92 11.83 -0.30 -22.13
N ARG A 93 12.40 -0.91 -21.10
CA ARG A 93 13.61 -1.75 -21.18
C ARG A 93 13.33 -3.22 -20.94
N ASP A 94 12.07 -3.60 -20.69
CA ASP A 94 11.65 -4.96 -20.35
C ASP A 94 12.55 -5.58 -19.25
N ARG A 95 12.73 -4.83 -18.16
CA ARG A 95 13.68 -5.19 -17.10
C ARG A 95 13.10 -4.99 -15.71
N PHE A 96 13.20 -6.04 -14.89
CA PHE A 96 12.86 -6.01 -13.47
C PHE A 96 14.02 -5.47 -12.63
N ASP A 97 13.70 -4.68 -11.61
CA ASP A 97 14.62 -4.33 -10.54
C ASP A 97 14.33 -5.18 -9.30
N ILE A 98 15.02 -6.32 -9.22
CA ILE A 98 14.86 -7.28 -8.13
C ILE A 98 15.27 -6.71 -6.76
N THR A 99 15.98 -5.59 -6.72
CA THR A 99 16.33 -4.92 -5.46
C THR A 99 15.11 -4.31 -4.76
N GLN A 100 13.99 -4.15 -5.48
CA GLN A 100 12.74 -3.59 -4.95
C GLN A 100 11.84 -4.65 -4.29
N ILE A 101 12.15 -5.95 -4.43
CA ILE A 101 11.34 -7.04 -3.86
C ILE A 101 11.14 -6.89 -2.34
N PRO A 102 12.17 -6.56 -1.53
CA PRO A 102 11.99 -6.34 -0.09
C PRO A 102 10.98 -5.22 0.22
N ASP A 103 11.05 -4.10 -0.50
CA ASP A 103 10.14 -2.96 -0.28
C ASP A 103 8.68 -3.31 -0.64
N VAL A 104 8.48 -4.12 -1.69
CA VAL A 104 7.17 -4.66 -2.05
C VAL A 104 6.67 -5.60 -0.96
N TYR A 105 7.50 -6.54 -0.50
CA TYR A 105 7.16 -7.47 0.58
C TYR A 105 6.75 -6.74 1.87
N ASP A 106 7.55 -5.78 2.32
CA ASP A 106 7.28 -5.02 3.55
C ASP A 106 5.99 -4.20 3.45
N SER A 107 5.74 -3.58 2.28
CA SER A 107 4.50 -2.85 2.02
C SER A 107 3.29 -3.77 2.05
N CYS A 108 3.38 -4.96 1.45
CA CYS A 108 2.29 -5.95 1.48
C CYS A 108 2.01 -6.42 2.90
N LYS A 109 3.06 -6.75 3.65
CA LYS A 109 2.96 -7.21 5.03
C LYS A 109 2.32 -6.16 5.92
N TYR A 110 2.72 -4.90 5.78
CA TYR A 110 2.14 -3.79 6.51
C TYR A 110 0.66 -3.64 6.19
N ASP A 111 0.30 -3.59 4.90
CA ASP A 111 -1.08 -3.39 4.48
C ASP A 111 -1.98 -4.59 4.85
N LEU A 112 -1.49 -5.83 4.84
CA LEU A 112 -2.23 -7.00 5.35
C LEU A 112 -2.48 -6.92 6.86
N LEU A 113 -1.49 -6.46 7.63
CA LEU A 113 -1.59 -6.42 9.09
C LEU A 113 -2.44 -5.25 9.58
N HIS A 114 -2.37 -4.11 8.90
CA HIS A 114 -2.92 -2.85 9.39
C HIS A 114 -4.03 -2.27 8.53
N ASN A 115 -4.11 -2.65 7.25
CA ASN A 115 -5.05 -2.11 6.26
C ASN A 115 -5.94 -3.18 5.64
N SER A 116 -6.12 -4.33 6.30
CA SER A 116 -6.98 -5.42 5.81
C SER A 116 -8.45 -5.01 5.66
N HIS A 117 -8.91 -4.01 6.40
CA HIS A 117 -10.24 -3.42 6.28
C HIS A 117 -10.49 -2.74 4.94
N LEU A 118 -9.44 -2.38 4.19
CA LEU A 118 -9.54 -1.82 2.84
C LEU A 118 -9.89 -2.88 1.77
N ASP A 119 -9.80 -4.17 2.12
CA ASP A 119 -10.21 -5.30 1.27
C ASP A 119 -9.57 -5.30 -0.15
N LEU A 120 -8.28 -4.91 -0.21
CA LEU A 120 -7.49 -4.84 -1.45
C LEU A 120 -7.32 -6.24 -2.05
N LYS A 121 -7.98 -6.49 -3.18
CA LYS A 121 -8.03 -7.79 -3.85
C LYS A 121 -6.68 -8.17 -4.44
N GLY A 122 -6.21 -9.37 -4.11
CA GLY A 122 -4.92 -9.90 -4.56
C GLY A 122 -3.73 -9.46 -3.71
N LEU A 123 -3.94 -8.71 -2.62
CA LEU A 123 -2.85 -8.33 -1.71
C LEU A 123 -2.25 -9.54 -0.98
N ASP A 124 -3.07 -10.54 -0.64
CA ASP A 124 -2.61 -11.79 -0.02
C ASP A 124 -1.80 -12.66 -1.00
N GLU A 125 -2.22 -12.69 -2.26
CA GLU A 125 -1.50 -13.35 -3.36
C GLU A 125 -0.17 -12.64 -3.62
N LEU A 126 -0.21 -11.29 -3.67
CA LEU A 126 0.99 -10.47 -3.84
C LEU A 126 2.00 -10.71 -2.72
N PHE A 127 1.55 -10.78 -1.47
CA PHE A 127 2.41 -11.09 -0.33
C PHE A 127 3.07 -12.45 -0.46
N LYS A 128 2.34 -13.50 -0.87
CA LYS A 128 2.89 -14.85 -1.08
C LYS A 128 3.98 -14.84 -2.17
N VAL A 129 3.72 -14.20 -3.30
CA VAL A 129 4.69 -14.09 -4.41
C VAL A 129 5.91 -13.28 -3.97
N ALA A 130 5.71 -12.14 -3.30
CA ALA A 130 6.78 -11.29 -2.78
C ALA A 130 7.64 -12.02 -1.75
N GLN A 131 7.03 -12.80 -0.85
CA GLN A 131 7.73 -13.61 0.15
C GLN A 131 8.63 -14.66 -0.49
N LEU A 132 8.09 -15.45 -1.44
CA LEU A 132 8.85 -16.46 -2.18
C LEU A 132 10.09 -15.86 -2.88
N LEU A 133 9.93 -14.66 -3.46
CA LEU A 133 11.01 -13.95 -4.11
C LEU A 133 12.00 -13.32 -3.11
N ALA A 134 11.51 -12.81 -1.99
CA ALA A 134 12.31 -12.17 -0.94
C ALA A 134 13.24 -13.17 -0.24
N ASP A 135 12.80 -14.41 -0.01
CA ASP A 135 13.61 -15.47 0.60
C ASP A 135 14.91 -15.78 -0.18
N GLY A 136 14.97 -15.46 -1.48
CA GLY A 136 16.19 -15.58 -2.30
C GLY A 136 17.08 -14.33 -2.35
N VAL A 137 16.57 -13.18 -1.89
CA VAL A 137 17.20 -11.84 -1.96
C VAL A 137 17.64 -11.34 -0.59
N ILE A 138 16.90 -11.66 0.47
CA ILE A 138 17.19 -11.28 1.85
C ILE A 138 18.04 -12.40 2.50
N PRO A 139 19.27 -12.11 2.97
CA PRO A 139 20.04 -13.11 3.70
C PRO A 139 19.41 -13.39 5.08
N ASN A 140 19.23 -14.68 5.39
CA ASN A 140 18.80 -15.19 6.70
C ASN A 140 19.88 -15.02 7.78
#